data_AF-A0A522DDQ6-F1
#
_entry.id   AF-A0A522DDQ6-F1
#
_cell.length_a   1.000
_cell.length_b   1.000
_cell.length_c   1.000
_cell.angle_alpha   90.00
_cell.angle_beta   90.00
_cell.angle_gamma   90.00
#
_symmetry.space_group_name_H-M   'P 1'
#
loop_
_entity.id
_entity.type
_entity.pdbx_description
1 polymer ?
#
loop_
_entity_poly.entity_id
_entity_poly.type
_entity_poly.pdbx_seq_one_letter_code
_entity_poly.pdbx_strand_id
1 'polypeptide(L)'
;MIGYGGCTTFSGLILGQVIMGTSSVVPDSAGWLLVAGFALLFESFYPLTQIYQIENDRKRGDVTLAVALGTRPSLALSIAFGIAAGNFLLATARMWNDMGTIGHILPQSGAIVAWMLMLAVWYLKAAEMDASAHEKGMYRALAVWAVIDGAVLISRYGFMF
;
A
#
# COMPACT_ATOMS: atom_id res chain seq x y z
N MET A 1 -1.94 8.15 9.90
CA MET A 1 -2.69 6.91 10.19
C MET A 1 -1.83 5.64 10.03
N ILE A 2 -0.50 5.76 10.19
CA ILE A 2 0.51 4.68 10.12
C ILE A 2 0.08 3.47 10.97
N GLY A 3 -0.55 3.75 12.12
CA GLY A 3 -1.08 2.73 13.01
C GLY A 3 -2.13 1.82 12.37
N TYR A 4 -2.97 2.27 11.44
CA TYR A 4 -4.03 1.40 10.90
C TYR A 4 -3.46 0.31 9.98
N GLY A 5 -2.61 0.69 9.02
CA GLY A 5 -1.94 -0.28 8.14
C GLY A 5 -1.02 -1.22 8.94
N GLY A 6 -0.19 -0.67 9.81
CA GLY A 6 0.74 -1.46 10.62
C GLY A 6 0.04 -2.39 11.63
N CYS A 7 -0.90 -1.87 12.42
CA CYS A 7 -1.59 -2.68 13.44
C CYS A 7 -2.48 -3.75 12.82
N THR A 8 -3.11 -3.50 11.67
CA THR A 8 -3.92 -4.52 10.98
C THR A 8 -3.04 -5.67 10.52
N THR A 9 -1.93 -5.39 9.84
CA THR A 9 -0.97 -6.42 9.42
C THR A 9 -0.37 -7.15 10.62
N PHE A 10 0.03 -6.42 11.66
CA PHE A 10 0.57 -6.99 12.89
C PHE A 10 -0.42 -7.93 13.58
N SER A 11 -1.69 -7.51 13.70
CA SER A 11 -2.75 -8.33 14.31
C SER A 11 -2.99 -9.61 13.51
N GLY A 12 -2.99 -9.53 12.17
CA GLY A 12 -3.12 -10.69 11.30
C GLY A 12 -1.96 -11.67 11.44
N LEU A 13 -0.72 -11.17 11.55
CA LEU A 13 0.46 -12.01 11.78
C LEU A 13 0.40 -12.74 13.12
N ILE A 14 0.06 -12.04 14.20
CA ILE A 14 -0.10 -12.65 15.52
C ILE A 14 -1.15 -13.75 15.49
N LEU A 15 -2.33 -13.47 14.92
CA LEU A 15 -3.41 -14.44 14.85
C LEU A 15 -2.99 -15.69 14.05
N GLY A 16 -2.33 -15.50 12.90
CA GLY A 16 -1.80 -16.59 12.10
C GLY A 16 -0.78 -17.45 12.86
N GLN A 17 0.15 -16.80 13.57
CA GLN A 17 1.15 -17.45 14.42
C GLN A 17 0.50 -18.30 15.53
N VAL A 18 -0.50 -17.76 16.23
CA VAL A 18 -1.26 -18.47 17.26
C VAL A 18 -1.97 -19.70 16.68
N ILE A 19 -2.62 -19.56 15.53
CA ILE A 19 -3.30 -20.67 14.85
C ILE A 19 -2.31 -21.77 14.43
N MET A 20 -1.10 -21.39 14.01
CA MET A 20 -0.04 -22.34 13.64
C MET A 20 0.72 -22.92 14.85
N GLY A 21 0.34 -22.57 16.08
CA GLY A 21 0.93 -23.12 17.30
C GLY A 21 2.38 -22.66 17.56
N THR A 22 2.77 -21.48 17.06
CA THR A 22 4.14 -20.98 17.26
C THR A 22 4.36 -20.51 18.71
N SER A 23 5.57 -20.74 19.23
CA SER A 23 5.94 -20.42 20.63
C SER A 23 6.15 -18.92 20.89
N SER A 24 6.24 -18.11 19.84
CA SER A 24 6.38 -16.65 19.90
C SER A 24 5.31 -15.99 19.03
N VAL A 25 4.75 -14.90 19.54
CA VAL A 25 3.82 -13.99 18.83
C VAL A 25 4.54 -12.73 18.32
N VAL A 26 5.86 -12.65 18.51
CA VAL A 26 6.65 -11.54 17.99
C VAL A 26 6.99 -11.86 16.53
N PRO A 27 6.69 -10.95 15.58
CA PRO A 27 7.12 -11.11 14.20
C PRO A 27 8.63 -11.27 14.10
N ASP A 28 9.08 -12.11 13.16
CA ASP A 28 10.48 -12.16 12.76
C ASP A 28 10.86 -10.88 11.98
N SER A 29 12.13 -10.76 11.59
CA SER A 29 12.61 -9.58 10.87
C SER A 29 11.83 -9.33 9.58
N ALA A 30 11.48 -10.38 8.84
CA ALA A 30 10.67 -10.25 7.62
C ALA A 30 9.24 -9.77 7.94
N GLY A 31 8.63 -10.29 9.00
CA GLY A 31 7.32 -9.85 9.49
C GLY A 31 7.32 -8.38 9.92
N TRP A 32 8.38 -7.87 10.55
CA TRP A 32 8.49 -6.44 10.86
C TRP A 32 8.62 -5.56 9.62
N LEU A 33 9.38 -6.00 8.62
CA LEU A 33 9.45 -5.31 7.33
C LEU A 33 8.10 -5.32 6.61
N LEU A 34 7.34 -6.42 6.71
CA LEU A 34 5.98 -6.51 6.17
C LEU A 34 5.05 -5.49 6.83
N VAL A 35 5.07 -5.42 8.16
CA VAL A 35 4.28 -4.45 8.95
C VAL A 35 4.63 -3.02 8.56
N ALA A 36 5.92 -2.69 8.47
CA ALA A 36 6.38 -1.36 8.04
C ALA A 36 5.94 -1.07 6.59
N GLY A 37 6.05 -2.04 5.70
CA GLY A 37 5.63 -1.94 4.30
C GLY A 37 4.14 -1.62 4.17
N PHE A 38 3.27 -2.33 4.86
CA PHE A 38 1.82 -2.08 4.85
C PHE A 38 1.41 -0.80 5.58
N ALA A 39 2.11 -0.43 6.65
CA ALA A 39 1.90 0.86 7.31
C ALA A 39 2.15 2.03 6.35
N LEU A 40 3.25 1.97 5.57
CA LEU A 40 3.59 2.98 4.58
C LEU A 40 2.72 2.88 3.33
N LEU A 41 2.30 1.69 2.91
CA LEU A 41 1.36 1.52 1.81
C LEU A 41 0.02 2.19 2.16
N PHE A 42 -0.43 2.07 3.41
CA PHE A 42 -1.62 2.77 3.89
C PHE A 42 -1.46 4.29 3.85
N GLU A 43 -0.30 4.82 4.25
CA GLU A 43 -0.01 6.26 4.10
C GLU A 43 0.07 6.68 2.63
N SER A 44 0.48 5.80 1.73
CA SER A 44 0.41 6.03 0.28
C SER A 44 -1.04 6.15 -0.19
N PHE A 45 -1.92 5.30 0.31
CA PHE A 45 -3.33 5.25 -0.08
C PHE A 45 -4.20 6.34 0.58
N TYR A 46 -3.89 6.72 1.82
CA TYR A 46 -4.76 7.59 2.62
C TYR A 46 -5.11 8.92 1.94
N PRO A 47 -4.16 9.70 1.37
CA PRO A 47 -4.50 10.92 0.65
C PRO A 47 -5.41 10.66 -0.56
N LEU A 48 -5.29 9.50 -1.22
CA LEU A 48 -6.10 9.14 -2.39
C LEU A 48 -7.58 9.02 -2.04
N THR A 49 -7.90 8.59 -0.81
CA THR A 49 -9.28 8.50 -0.31
C THR A 49 -9.93 9.87 -0.12
N GLN A 50 -9.12 10.93 -0.01
CA GLN A 50 -9.59 12.28 0.30
C GLN A 50 -9.63 13.20 -0.91
N ILE A 51 -8.83 12.94 -1.95
CA ILE A 51 -8.68 13.83 -3.11
C ILE A 51 -10.03 14.14 -3.78
N TYR A 52 -10.86 13.13 -4.01
CA TYR A 52 -12.16 13.34 -4.67
C TYR A 52 -13.20 14.02 -3.76
N GLN A 53 -12.95 14.05 -2.45
CA GLN A 53 -13.84 14.62 -1.44
C GLN A 53 -13.53 16.08 -1.11
N ILE A 54 -12.40 16.64 -1.60
CA ILE A 54 -11.90 17.98 -1.25
C ILE A 54 -13.00 19.06 -1.33
N GLU A 55 -13.80 19.09 -2.39
CA GLU A 55 -14.84 20.12 -2.53
C GLU A 55 -15.95 19.97 -1.48
N ASN A 56 -16.38 18.75 -1.21
CA ASN A 56 -17.42 18.46 -0.21
C ASN A 56 -16.90 18.73 1.20
N ASP A 57 -15.65 18.36 1.49
CA ASP A 57 -14.99 18.60 2.77
C ASP A 57 -14.85 20.11 3.03
N ARG A 58 -14.46 20.88 2.01
CA ARG A 58 -14.43 22.36 2.10
C ARG A 58 -15.81 22.95 2.38
N LYS A 59 -16.87 22.48 1.72
CA LYS A 59 -18.25 22.94 1.97
C LYS A 59 -18.72 22.62 3.39
N ARG A 60 -18.28 21.50 3.95
CA ARG A 60 -18.56 21.09 5.33
C ARG A 60 -17.70 21.83 6.37
N GLY A 61 -16.62 22.47 5.95
CA GLY A 61 -15.64 23.09 6.84
C GLY A 61 -14.61 22.11 7.41
N ASP A 62 -14.50 20.91 6.84
CA ASP A 62 -13.56 19.88 7.27
C ASP A 62 -12.14 20.21 6.78
N VAL A 63 -11.17 20.14 7.70
CA VAL A 63 -9.74 20.32 7.39
C VAL A 63 -9.07 18.95 7.31
N THR A 64 -9.24 18.28 6.18
CA THR A 64 -8.53 17.02 5.87
C THR A 64 -7.14 17.31 5.32
N LEU A 65 -6.28 16.28 5.30
CA LEU A 65 -4.92 16.40 4.75
C LEU A 65 -4.96 16.86 3.28
N ALA A 66 -5.83 16.27 2.46
CA ALA A 66 -5.98 16.67 1.06
C ALA A 66 -6.60 18.06 0.88
N VAL A 67 -7.47 18.51 1.79
CA VAL A 67 -7.96 19.90 1.78
C VAL A 67 -6.83 20.89 2.09
N ALA A 68 -5.98 20.58 3.07
CA ALA A 68 -4.85 21.41 3.48
C ALA A 68 -3.74 21.47 2.43
N LEU A 69 -3.42 20.34 1.79
CA LEU A 69 -2.33 20.23 0.81
C LEU A 69 -2.76 20.48 -0.64
N GLY A 70 -4.03 20.22 -0.97
CA GLY A 70 -4.52 20.14 -2.34
C GLY A 70 -4.13 18.84 -3.05
N THR A 71 -4.68 18.64 -4.25
CA THR A 71 -4.58 17.37 -5.00
C THR A 71 -3.14 16.97 -5.34
N ARG A 72 -2.36 17.86 -5.96
CA ARG A 72 -1.02 17.52 -6.47
C ARG A 72 -0.03 17.17 -5.35
N PRO A 73 0.12 17.99 -4.28
CA PRO A 73 1.01 17.63 -3.18
C PRO A 73 0.55 16.36 -2.44
N SER A 74 -0.77 16.11 -2.35
CA SER A 74 -1.30 14.85 -1.81
C SER A 74 -0.86 13.64 -2.63
N LEU A 75 -0.94 13.72 -3.97
CA LEU A 75 -0.43 12.66 -4.86
C LEU A 75 1.09 12.49 -4.77
N ALA A 76 1.85 13.58 -4.63
CA ALA A 76 3.30 13.51 -4.44
C ALA A 76 3.66 12.80 -3.11
N LEU A 77 2.93 13.10 -2.04
CA LEU A 77 3.07 12.43 -0.76
C LEU A 77 2.73 10.93 -0.87
N SER A 78 1.64 10.60 -1.57
CA SER A 78 1.28 9.21 -1.89
C SER A 78 2.40 8.48 -2.63
N ILE A 79 3.03 9.11 -3.62
CA ILE A 79 4.17 8.54 -4.36
C ILE A 79 5.37 8.29 -3.42
N ALA A 80 5.72 9.26 -2.57
CA ALA A 80 6.85 9.13 -1.66
C ALA A 80 6.66 7.95 -0.69
N PHE A 81 5.47 7.82 -0.09
CA PHE A 81 5.14 6.69 0.76
C PHE A 81 5.04 5.38 -0.03
N GLY A 82 4.56 5.41 -1.28
CA GLY A 82 4.50 4.24 -2.16
C GLY A 82 5.90 3.67 -2.47
N ILE A 83 6.88 4.55 -2.72
CA ILE A 83 8.29 4.15 -2.89
C ILE A 83 8.82 3.51 -1.60
N ALA A 84 8.60 4.15 -0.45
CA ALA A 84 9.04 3.63 0.83
C ALA A 84 8.42 2.25 1.12
N ALA A 85 7.10 2.13 0.97
CA ALA A 85 6.36 0.88 1.10
C ALA A 85 6.92 -0.22 0.19
N GLY A 86 7.14 0.11 -1.09
CA GLY A 86 7.71 -0.81 -2.06
C GLY A 86 9.09 -1.35 -1.64
N ASN A 87 9.95 -0.53 -1.06
CA ASN A 87 11.25 -0.97 -0.56
C ASN A 87 11.12 -1.97 0.60
N PHE A 88 10.26 -1.70 1.59
CA PHE A 88 10.03 -2.61 2.72
C PHE A 88 9.40 -3.93 2.27
N LEU A 89 8.43 -3.86 1.36
CA LEU A 89 7.77 -5.02 0.78
C LEU A 89 8.76 -5.88 -0.01
N LEU A 90 9.60 -5.30 -0.87
CA LEU A 90 10.64 -6.03 -1.60
C LEU A 90 11.72 -6.62 -0.68
N ALA A 91 12.10 -5.90 0.38
CA ALA A 91 13.02 -6.40 1.39
C ALA A 91 12.43 -7.64 2.10
N THR A 92 11.14 -7.58 2.44
CA THR A 92 10.40 -8.74 2.98
C THR A 92 10.46 -9.94 2.04
N ALA A 93 10.15 -9.72 0.75
CA ALA A 93 10.19 -10.75 -0.28
C ALA A 93 11.56 -11.44 -0.37
N ARG A 94 12.64 -10.64 -0.32
CA ARG A 94 14.03 -11.12 -0.35
C ARG A 94 14.44 -11.89 0.90
N MET A 95 13.83 -11.62 2.05
CA MET A 95 14.11 -12.38 3.28
C MET A 95 13.39 -13.73 3.28
N TRP A 96 12.23 -13.82 2.62
CA TRP A 96 11.50 -15.09 2.49
C TRP A 96 12.05 -16.02 1.42
N ASN A 97 12.74 -15.48 0.42
CA ASN A 97 13.19 -16.22 -0.75
C ASN A 97 14.72 -16.15 -0.88
N ASP A 98 15.37 -17.30 -1.02
CA ASP A 98 16.79 -17.37 -1.33
C ASP A 98 17.10 -16.65 -2.66
N MET A 99 18.28 -16.05 -2.77
CA MET A 99 18.70 -15.22 -3.93
C MET A 99 18.63 -15.93 -5.30
N GLY A 100 18.45 -17.25 -5.35
CA GLY A 100 18.37 -18.06 -6.57
C GLY A 100 16.98 -18.12 -7.23
N THR A 101 15.90 -17.74 -6.54
CA THR A 101 14.52 -18.02 -6.99
C THR A 101 13.77 -16.75 -7.41
N ILE A 102 14.19 -16.15 -8.53
CA ILE A 102 13.59 -14.92 -9.09
C ILE A 102 12.06 -15.00 -9.24
N GLY A 103 11.52 -16.21 -9.50
CA GLY A 103 10.09 -16.45 -9.72
C GLY A 103 9.17 -15.93 -8.61
N HIS A 104 9.63 -15.91 -7.35
CA HIS A 104 8.81 -15.46 -6.21
C HIS A 104 8.83 -13.94 -5.98
N ILE A 105 9.81 -13.22 -6.55
CA ILE A 105 9.93 -11.76 -6.39
C ILE A 105 9.24 -11.02 -7.54
N LEU A 106 9.08 -11.67 -8.69
CA LEU A 106 8.46 -11.08 -9.89
C LEU A 106 7.02 -10.60 -9.66
N PRO A 107 6.09 -11.37 -9.06
CA PRO A 107 4.72 -10.91 -8.84
C PRO A 107 4.66 -9.64 -8.01
N GLN A 108 5.45 -9.61 -6.92
CA GLN A 108 5.49 -8.49 -6.01
C GLN A 108 6.13 -7.25 -6.63
N SER A 109 7.20 -7.43 -7.41
CA SER A 109 7.80 -6.33 -8.18
C SER A 109 6.81 -5.77 -9.21
N GLY A 110 6.08 -6.63 -9.92
CA GLY A 110 5.04 -6.24 -10.86
C GLY A 110 3.91 -5.45 -10.20
N ALA A 111 3.44 -5.90 -9.03
CA ALA A 111 2.39 -5.21 -8.27
C ALA A 111 2.84 -3.81 -7.79
N ILE A 112 4.08 -3.69 -7.30
CA ILE A 112 4.65 -2.39 -6.90
C ILE A 112 4.80 -1.46 -8.11
N VAL A 113 5.27 -1.97 -9.25
CA VAL A 113 5.35 -1.18 -10.49
C VAL A 113 3.96 -0.72 -10.92
N ALA A 114 2.94 -1.58 -10.85
CA ALA A 114 1.57 -1.21 -11.18
C ALA A 114 1.04 -0.08 -10.26
N TRP A 115 1.31 -0.16 -8.95
CA TRP A 115 0.97 0.91 -8.00
C TRP A 115 1.65 2.23 -8.36
N MET A 116 2.95 2.21 -8.62
CA MET A 116 3.72 3.40 -8.95
C MET A 116 3.31 4.01 -10.29
N LEU A 117 3.05 3.19 -11.32
CA LEU A 117 2.60 3.66 -12.63
C LEU A 117 1.22 4.30 -12.54
N MET A 118 0.29 3.67 -11.81
CA MET A 118 -1.03 4.23 -11.57
C MET A 118 -0.94 5.60 -10.88
N LEU A 119 -0.13 5.73 -9.83
CA LEU A 119 0.07 7.01 -9.14
C LEU A 119 0.73 8.05 -10.04
N ALA A 120 1.73 7.67 -10.84
CA ALA A 120 2.39 8.58 -11.77
C ALA A 120 1.42 9.09 -12.84
N VAL A 121 0.62 8.21 -13.45
CA VAL A 121 -0.41 8.60 -14.42
C VAL A 121 -1.45 9.52 -13.79
N TRP A 122 -1.89 9.22 -12.56
CA TRP A 122 -2.81 10.06 -11.82
C TRP A 122 -2.19 11.44 -11.55
N TYR A 123 -0.96 11.51 -11.06
CA TYR A 123 -0.24 12.76 -10.81
C TYR A 123 -0.13 13.66 -12.05
N LEU A 124 0.20 13.06 -13.19
CA LEU A 124 0.35 13.78 -14.46
C LEU A 124 -0.98 14.35 -14.95
N LYS A 125 -2.07 13.57 -14.84
CA LYS A 125 -3.41 13.95 -15.32
C LYS A 125 -4.25 14.72 -14.30
N ALA A 126 -3.75 14.89 -13.07
CA ALA A 126 -4.54 15.40 -11.95
C ALA A 126 -5.21 16.75 -12.20
N ALA A 127 -4.61 17.64 -13.00
CA ALA A 127 -5.16 18.96 -13.30
C ALA A 127 -6.39 18.92 -14.22
N GLU A 128 -6.56 17.85 -15.00
CA GLU A 128 -7.66 17.67 -15.96
C GLU A 128 -8.81 16.83 -15.38
N MET A 129 -8.63 16.30 -14.17
CA MET A 129 -9.56 15.38 -13.55
C MET A 129 -10.59 16.13 -12.70
N ASP A 130 -11.86 15.79 -12.88
CA ASP A 130 -12.93 16.18 -11.96
C ASP A 130 -13.00 15.22 -10.76
N ALA A 131 -13.93 15.50 -9.84
CA ALA A 131 -14.15 14.67 -8.66
C ALA A 131 -14.50 13.20 -9.02
N SER A 132 -15.32 12.97 -10.05
CA SER A 132 -15.68 11.60 -10.47
C SER A 132 -14.49 10.83 -11.04
N ALA A 133 -13.62 11.50 -11.80
CA ALA A 133 -12.39 10.91 -12.30
C ALA A 133 -11.43 10.57 -11.15
N HIS A 134 -11.31 11.44 -10.14
CA HIS A 134 -10.53 11.16 -8.94
C HIS A 134 -11.09 10.01 -8.12
N GLU A 135 -12.41 9.90 -7.99
CA GLU A 135 -13.07 8.78 -7.33
C GLU A 135 -12.78 7.46 -8.05
N LYS A 136 -12.86 7.44 -9.38
CA LYS A 136 -12.43 6.27 -10.19
C LYS A 136 -10.96 5.94 -9.99
N GLY A 137 -10.10 6.96 -9.83
CA GLY A 137 -8.70 6.78 -9.47
C GLY A 137 -8.52 6.06 -8.14
N MET A 138 -9.30 6.44 -7.12
CA MET A 138 -9.29 5.82 -5.80
C MET A 138 -9.72 4.35 -5.85
N TYR A 139 -10.78 4.01 -6.57
CA TYR A 139 -11.20 2.61 -6.72
C TYR A 139 -10.19 1.76 -7.52
N ARG A 140 -9.52 2.35 -8.51
CA ARG A 140 -8.39 1.68 -9.18
C ARG A 140 -7.24 1.42 -8.21
N ALA A 141 -6.93 2.38 -7.34
CA ALA A 141 -5.92 2.19 -6.29
C ALA A 141 -6.30 1.04 -5.36
N LEU A 142 -7.57 0.92 -4.97
CA LEU A 142 -8.06 -0.21 -4.16
C LEU A 142 -7.89 -1.56 -4.90
N ALA A 143 -8.17 -1.61 -6.20
CA ALA A 143 -7.95 -2.81 -7.00
C ALA A 143 -6.46 -3.19 -7.09
N VAL A 144 -5.58 -2.21 -7.30
CA VAL A 144 -4.12 -2.45 -7.34
C VAL A 144 -3.58 -2.82 -5.96
N TRP A 145 -4.15 -2.29 -4.88
CA TRP A 145 -3.84 -2.74 -3.52
C TRP A 145 -4.10 -4.24 -3.36
N ALA A 146 -5.28 -4.72 -3.78
CA ALA A 146 -5.60 -6.15 -3.72
C ALA A 146 -4.61 -7.02 -4.52
N VAL A 147 -4.07 -6.48 -5.64
CA VAL A 147 -3.00 -7.14 -6.40
C VAL A 147 -1.70 -7.20 -5.58
N ILE A 148 -1.35 -6.18 -4.81
CA ILE A 148 -0.20 -6.21 -3.89
C ILE A 148 -0.41 -7.29 -2.82
N ASP A 149 -1.60 -7.38 -2.21
CA ASP A 149 -1.90 -8.40 -1.20
C ASP A 149 -1.69 -9.82 -1.78
N GLY A 150 -2.26 -10.10 -2.95
CA GLY A 150 -2.08 -11.37 -3.65
C GLY A 150 -0.62 -11.64 -4.02
N ALA A 151 0.10 -10.61 -4.47
CA ALA A 151 1.51 -10.75 -4.84
C ALA A 151 2.42 -11.04 -3.63
N VAL A 152 2.12 -10.48 -2.46
CA VAL A 152 2.80 -10.82 -1.19
C VAL A 152 2.57 -12.29 -0.84
N LEU A 153 1.33 -12.78 -0.97
CA LEU A 153 1.01 -14.19 -0.72
C LEU A 153 1.74 -15.13 -1.69
N ILE A 154 1.73 -14.83 -2.98
CA ILE A 154 2.47 -15.61 -4.00
C ILE A 154 3.98 -15.54 -3.72
N SER A 155 4.50 -14.40 -3.28
CA SER A 155 5.91 -14.27 -2.93
C SER A 155 6.30 -15.15 -1.73
N ARG A 156 5.39 -15.33 -0.77
CA ARG A 156 5.62 -16.16 0.41
C ARG A 156 5.41 -17.66 0.17
N TYR A 157 4.36 -18.03 -0.56
CA TYR A 157 3.88 -19.42 -0.64
C TYR A 157 3.96 -20.01 -2.05
N GLY A 158 4.39 -19.22 -3.06
CA GLY A 158 4.36 -19.61 -4.46
C GLY A 158 2.94 -19.59 -5.05
N PHE A 159 2.78 -20.14 -6.25
CA PHE A 159 1.49 -20.26 -6.95
C PHE A 159 0.61 -21.42 -6.41
N MET A 160 0.93 -21.96 -5.23
CA MET A 160 0.19 -23.06 -4.62
C MET A 160 -1.07 -22.55 -3.92
N PHE A 161 -2.02 -22.05 -4.72
CA PHE A 161 -3.42 -21.81 -4.35
C PHE A 161 -4.32 -22.48 -5.40
#